data_AF-A0A9C9KQW1-F1
#
_entry.id   AF-A0A9C9KQW1-F1
#
_cell.length_a   1.000
_cell.length_b   1.000
_cell.length_c   1.000
_cell.angle_alpha   90.00
_cell.angle_beta   90.00
_cell.angle_gamma   90.00
#
_symmetry.space_group_name_H-M   'P 1'
#
loop_
_entity.id
_entity.type
_entity.pdbx_description
1 polymer ?
#
loop_
_entity_poly.entity_id
_entity_poly.type
_entity_poly.pdbx_seq_one_letter_code
_entity_poly.pdbx_strand_id
1 'polypeptide(L)'
;MKEKLQKLLRFMRFVLERARRDHLINNSASLTYTTLLSLVPLMAVGLSVLSAFPVFDKVQVEIQEYVIQNFVPAAGDAIQVYLQQFTSNVSRLTGIGIGFLVLTALMLMSRIDESMNAIWNV
;
A
#
# COMPACT_ATOMS: atom_id res chain seq x y z
N MET A 1 -25.60 20.72 -32.27
CA MET A 1 -24.64 20.99 -31.17
C MET A 1 -25.31 21.01 -29.79
N LYS A 2 -26.45 21.73 -29.60
CA LYS A 2 -27.16 21.82 -28.31
C LYS A 2 -27.66 20.48 -27.75
N GLU A 3 -28.14 19.56 -28.59
CA GLU A 3 -28.56 18.21 -28.14
C GLU A 3 -27.42 17.38 -27.54
N LYS A 4 -26.23 17.39 -28.16
CA LYS A 4 -25.06 16.66 -27.64
C LYS A 4 -24.65 17.19 -26.26
N LEU A 5 -24.70 18.51 -26.08
CA LEU A 5 -24.39 19.15 -24.81
C LEU A 5 -25.40 18.77 -23.71
N GLN A 6 -26.69 18.71 -24.03
CA GLN A 6 -27.72 18.29 -23.07
C GLN A 6 -27.63 16.80 -22.70
N LYS A 7 -27.25 15.93 -23.65
CA LYS A 7 -27.00 14.51 -23.37
C LYS A 7 -25.76 14.36 -22.48
N LEU A 8 -24.69 15.08 -22.76
CA LEU A 8 -23.47 15.09 -21.95
C LEU A 8 -23.75 15.58 -20.52
N LEU A 9 -24.52 16.66 -20.35
CA LEU A 9 -24.88 17.19 -19.04
C LEU A 9 -25.74 16.19 -18.24
N ARG A 10 -26.72 15.53 -18.87
CA ARG A 10 -27.51 14.49 -18.20
C ARG A 10 -26.66 13.30 -17.78
N PHE A 11 -25.74 12.87 -18.64
CA PHE A 11 -24.81 11.79 -18.33
C PHE A 11 -23.87 12.16 -17.17
N MET A 12 -23.26 13.34 -17.21
CA MET A 12 -22.39 13.82 -16.12
C MET A 12 -23.14 13.92 -14.79
N ARG A 13 -24.39 14.41 -14.81
CA ARG A 13 -25.23 14.49 -13.60
C ARG A 13 -25.57 13.10 -13.05
N PHE A 14 -25.92 12.16 -13.93
CA PHE A 14 -26.15 10.76 -13.56
C PHE A 14 -24.90 10.12 -12.93
N VAL A 15 -23.73 10.30 -13.54
CA VAL A 15 -22.44 9.80 -13.02
C VAL A 15 -22.12 10.41 -11.66
N LEU A 16 -22.28 11.73 -11.49
CA LEU A 16 -22.04 12.41 -10.20
C LEU A 16 -22.99 11.94 -9.09
N GLU A 17 -24.28 11.78 -9.39
CA GLU A 17 -25.22 11.26 -8.41
C GLU A 17 -24.95 9.79 -8.06
N ARG A 18 -24.54 8.97 -9.04
CA ARG A 18 -24.14 7.58 -8.82
C ARG A 18 -22.87 7.51 -7.96
N ALA A 19 -21.83 8.26 -8.31
CA ALA A 19 -20.58 8.32 -7.53
C ALA A 19 -20.81 8.80 -6.09
N ARG A 20 -21.76 9.71 -5.88
CA ARG A 20 -22.12 10.18 -4.54
C ARG A 20 -22.95 9.17 -3.76
N ARG A 21 -23.89 8.47 -4.42
CA ARG A 21 -24.68 7.38 -3.82
C ARG A 21 -23.80 6.19 -3.42
N ASP A 22 -22.84 5.84 -4.26
CA ASP A 22 -21.95 4.69 -4.05
C ASP A 22 -20.75 5.03 -3.13
N HIS A 23 -20.79 6.19 -2.43
CA HIS A 23 -19.74 6.67 -1.51
C HIS A 23 -18.31 6.59 -2.09
N LEU A 24 -18.18 6.72 -3.41
CA LEU A 24 -16.97 6.38 -4.16
C LEU A 24 -15.74 7.17 -3.69
N ILE A 25 -15.93 8.44 -3.31
CA ILE A 25 -14.86 9.30 -2.77
C ILE A 25 -14.39 8.81 -1.39
N ASN A 26 -15.31 8.48 -0.48
CA ASN A 26 -14.94 7.98 0.84
C ASN A 26 -14.25 6.62 0.75
N ASN A 27 -14.75 5.73 -0.12
CA ASN A 27 -14.19 4.40 -0.33
C ASN A 27 -12.80 4.48 -0.95
N SER A 28 -12.61 5.29 -2.01
CA SER A 28 -11.31 5.49 -2.64
C SER A 28 -10.30 6.18 -1.72
N ALA A 29 -10.73 7.13 -0.87
CA ALA A 29 -9.88 7.74 0.14
C ALA A 29 -9.45 6.71 1.20
N SER A 30 -10.39 5.89 1.70
CA SER A 30 -10.10 4.82 2.66
C SER A 30 -9.16 3.76 2.09
N LEU A 31 -9.34 3.39 0.81
CA LEU A 31 -8.42 2.51 0.08
C LEU A 31 -7.02 3.10 -0.06
N THR A 32 -6.93 4.38 -0.44
CA THR A 32 -5.63 5.04 -0.57
C THR A 32 -4.88 5.03 0.76
N TYR A 33 -5.57 5.36 1.86
CA TYR A 33 -5.00 5.31 3.20
C TYR A 33 -4.60 3.89 3.62
N THR A 34 -5.48 2.91 3.41
CA THR A 34 -5.22 1.51 3.76
C THR A 34 -4.03 0.95 2.97
N THR A 35 -3.94 1.24 1.67
CA THR A 35 -2.80 0.86 0.81
C THR A 35 -1.49 1.49 1.27
N LEU A 36 -1.50 2.78 1.63
CA LEU A 36 -0.31 3.45 2.16
C LEU A 36 0.12 2.83 3.49
N LEU A 37 -0.83 2.58 4.40
CA LEU A 37 -0.53 1.94 5.68
C LEU A 37 -0.09 0.48 5.54
N SER A 38 -0.63 -0.27 4.59
CA SER A 38 -0.28 -1.69 4.37
C SER A 38 1.10 -1.86 3.76
N LEU A 39 1.65 -0.83 3.14
CA LEU A 39 2.97 -0.85 2.52
C LEU A 39 4.07 -1.15 3.56
N VAL A 40 3.96 -0.61 4.76
CA VAL A 40 4.91 -0.82 5.87
C VAL A 40 4.97 -2.29 6.33
N PRO A 41 3.85 -2.93 6.76
CA PRO A 41 3.88 -4.34 7.15
C PRO A 41 4.19 -5.27 5.97
N LEU A 42 3.81 -4.93 4.73
CA LEU A 42 4.22 -5.70 3.55
C LEU A 42 5.75 -5.72 3.40
N MET A 43 6.40 -4.55 3.50
CA MET A 43 7.86 -4.45 3.49
C MET A 43 8.48 -5.22 4.66
N ALA A 44 7.89 -5.15 5.87
CA ALA A 44 8.37 -5.88 7.03
C ALA A 44 8.39 -7.40 6.78
N VAL A 45 7.28 -7.94 6.25
CA VAL A 45 7.15 -9.37 5.93
C VAL A 45 8.14 -9.75 4.82
N GLY A 46 8.21 -8.96 3.74
CA GLY A 46 9.14 -9.23 2.63
C GLY A 46 10.61 -9.26 3.08
N LEU A 47 11.02 -8.29 3.88
CA LEU A 47 12.38 -8.27 4.45
C LEU A 47 12.60 -9.40 5.46
N SER A 48 11.60 -9.74 6.29
CA SER A 48 11.70 -10.87 7.23
C SER A 48 11.89 -12.20 6.51
N VAL A 49 11.18 -12.41 5.40
CA VAL A 49 11.33 -13.61 4.56
C VAL A 49 12.73 -13.66 3.94
N LEU A 50 13.24 -12.54 3.43
CA LEU A 50 14.60 -12.47 2.89
C LEU A 50 15.66 -12.76 3.98
N SER A 51 15.54 -12.13 5.16
CA SER A 51 16.47 -12.35 6.28
C SER A 51 16.38 -13.75 6.92
N ALA A 52 15.27 -14.47 6.73
CA ALA A 52 15.14 -15.85 7.22
C ALA A 52 16.03 -16.84 6.46
N PHE A 53 16.50 -16.48 5.26
CA PHE A 53 17.41 -17.29 4.46
C PHE A 53 18.72 -16.53 4.19
N PRO A 54 19.85 -16.94 4.77
CA PRO A 54 21.12 -16.20 4.69
C PRO A 54 21.69 -16.05 3.26
N VAL A 55 21.16 -16.80 2.29
CA VAL A 55 21.53 -16.65 0.88
C VAL A 55 21.12 -15.27 0.30
N PHE A 56 20.18 -14.56 0.92
CA PHE A 56 19.66 -13.27 0.43
C PHE A 56 20.24 -12.04 1.14
N ASP A 57 21.22 -12.18 2.04
CA ASP A 57 21.81 -11.06 2.79
C ASP A 57 22.34 -9.95 1.86
N LYS A 58 22.97 -10.32 0.74
CA LYS A 58 23.45 -9.36 -0.26
C LYS A 58 22.32 -8.65 -1.00
N VAL A 59 21.25 -9.38 -1.32
CA VAL A 59 20.08 -8.85 -2.03
C VAL A 59 19.34 -7.84 -1.16
N GLN A 60 19.27 -8.07 0.15
CA GLN A 60 18.66 -7.13 1.10
C GLN A 60 19.37 -5.77 1.09
N VAL A 61 20.70 -5.76 1.12
CA VAL A 61 21.50 -4.53 1.08
C VAL A 61 21.29 -3.79 -0.24
N GLU A 62 21.31 -4.51 -1.36
CA GLU A 62 21.16 -3.94 -2.70
C GLU A 62 19.76 -3.31 -2.90
N ILE A 63 18.70 -3.95 -2.41
CA ILE A 63 17.34 -3.40 -2.42
C ILE A 63 17.26 -2.13 -1.57
N GLN A 64 17.87 -2.12 -0.38
CA GLN A 64 17.84 -0.96 0.51
C GLN A 64 18.55 0.25 -0.13
N GLU A 65 19.72 0.03 -0.72
CA GLU A 65 20.46 1.06 -1.46
C GLU A 65 19.67 1.58 -2.65
N TYR A 66 19.04 0.69 -3.43
CA TYR A 66 18.24 1.07 -4.59
C TYR A 66 17.05 1.97 -4.21
N VAL A 67 16.32 1.61 -3.15
CA VAL A 67 15.18 2.40 -2.66
C VAL A 67 15.63 3.78 -2.19
N ILE A 68 16.72 3.87 -1.43
CA ILE A 68 17.25 5.14 -0.93
C ILE A 68 17.68 6.05 -2.09
N GLN A 69 18.44 5.51 -3.04
CA GLN A 69 19.00 6.28 -4.15
C GLN A 69 17.94 6.73 -5.16
N ASN A 70 16.90 5.93 -5.42
CA ASN A 70 15.96 6.18 -6.52
C ASN A 70 14.60 6.76 -6.06
N PHE A 71 14.09 6.38 -4.90
CA PHE A 71 12.74 6.74 -4.46
C PHE A 71 12.69 7.89 -3.46
N VAL A 72 13.71 8.05 -2.61
CA VAL A 72 13.74 9.05 -1.54
C VAL A 72 15.03 9.88 -1.46
N PRO A 73 15.60 10.35 -2.60
CA PRO A 73 16.86 11.11 -2.60
C PRO A 73 16.76 12.46 -1.87
N ALA A 74 15.60 13.13 -1.91
CA ALA A 74 15.37 14.44 -1.28
C ALA A 74 14.95 14.36 0.21
N ALA A 75 14.56 13.17 0.67
CA ALA A 75 14.20 12.89 2.07
C ALA A 75 15.26 12.00 2.76
N GLY A 76 16.44 11.90 2.14
CA GLY A 76 17.49 10.92 2.41
C GLY A 76 17.82 10.78 3.89
N ASP A 77 18.22 11.88 4.56
CA ASP A 77 18.71 11.78 5.95
C ASP A 77 17.64 11.30 6.93
N ALA A 78 16.40 11.81 6.83
CA ALA A 78 15.33 11.43 7.75
C ALA A 78 14.83 10.01 7.50
N ILE A 79 14.59 9.64 6.22
CA ILE A 79 14.05 8.33 5.87
C ILE A 79 15.11 7.23 5.99
N GLN A 80 16.38 7.53 5.75
CA GLN A 80 17.47 6.56 5.89
C GLN A 80 17.65 6.12 7.34
N VAL A 81 17.55 7.04 8.31
CA VAL A 81 17.54 6.69 9.74
C VAL A 81 16.36 5.77 10.07
N TYR A 82 15.15 6.10 9.62
CA TYR A 82 13.96 5.27 9.84
C TYR A 82 14.09 3.88 9.20
N LEU A 83 14.57 3.78 7.96
CA LEU A 83 14.77 2.51 7.26
C LEU A 83 15.85 1.66 7.94
N GLN A 84 16.97 2.25 8.37
CA GLN A 84 18.00 1.53 9.12
C GLN A 84 17.48 1.03 10.47
N GLN A 85 16.73 1.85 11.21
CA GLN A 85 16.09 1.45 12.46
C GLN A 85 15.07 0.33 12.23
N PHE A 86 14.28 0.43 11.17
CA PHE A 86 13.29 -0.57 10.79
C PHE A 86 13.95 -1.91 10.45
N THR A 87 14.95 -1.92 9.57
CA THR A 87 15.70 -3.15 9.24
C THR A 87 16.35 -3.77 10.47
N SER A 88 16.91 -2.95 11.37
CA SER A 88 17.47 -3.41 12.65
C SER A 88 16.42 -3.99 13.61
N ASN A 89 15.19 -3.45 13.59
CA ASN A 89 14.09 -4.00 14.39
C ASN A 89 13.54 -5.29 13.78
N VAL A 90 13.49 -5.38 12.45
CA VAL A 90 13.06 -6.57 11.72
C VAL A 90 14.02 -7.74 11.94
N SER A 91 15.34 -7.51 11.92
CA SER A 91 16.33 -8.55 12.20
C SER A 91 16.28 -9.09 13.65
N ARG A 92 15.63 -8.36 14.56
CA ARG A 92 15.37 -8.79 15.95
C ARG A 92 14.01 -9.45 16.15
N LEU A 93 13.15 -9.53 15.13
CA LEU A 93 11.85 -10.19 15.25
C LEU A 93 12.04 -11.69 15.47
N THR A 94 11.37 -12.21 16.50
CA THR A 94 11.27 -13.65 16.74
C THR A 94 10.23 -14.27 15.81
N GLY A 95 10.22 -15.60 15.67
CA GLY A 95 9.27 -16.31 14.80
C GLY A 95 7.79 -16.00 15.09
N ILE A 96 7.45 -15.71 16.35
CA ILE A 96 6.09 -15.27 16.75
C ILE A 96 5.74 -13.90 16.15
N GLY A 97 6.68 -12.95 16.17
CA GLY A 97 6.50 -11.62 15.59
C GLY A 97 6.35 -11.66 14.07
N ILE A 98 7.09 -12.54 13.40
CA ILE A 98 6.94 -12.79 11.95
C ILE A 98 5.54 -13.33 11.65
N GLY A 99 5.07 -14.32 12.41
CA GLY A 99 3.71 -14.86 12.25
C GLY A 99 2.61 -13.81 12.41
N PHE A 100 2.75 -12.92 13.40
CA PHE A 100 1.81 -11.81 13.62
C PHE A 100 1.82 -10.80 12.45
N LEU A 101 2.99 -10.50 11.88
CA LEU A 101 3.11 -9.61 10.73
C LEU A 101 2.50 -10.22 9.46
N VAL A 102 2.73 -11.51 9.21
CA VAL A 102 2.11 -12.22 8.08
C VAL A 102 0.60 -12.16 8.20
N LEU A 103 0.04 -12.45 9.38
CA LEU A 103 -1.40 -12.34 9.63
C LEU A 103 -1.92 -10.92 9.36
N THR A 104 -1.22 -9.90 9.87
CA THR A 104 -1.60 -8.49 9.67
C THR A 104 -1.58 -8.08 8.20
N ALA A 105 -0.54 -8.49 7.46
CA ALA A 105 -0.42 -8.22 6.03
C ALA A 105 -1.56 -8.88 5.23
N LEU A 106 -1.90 -10.13 5.54
CA LEU A 106 -3.03 -10.84 4.92
C LEU A 106 -4.37 -10.16 5.25
N MET A 107 -4.58 -9.72 6.49
CA MET A 107 -5.78 -8.97 6.88
C MET A 107 -5.92 -7.64 6.12
N LEU A 108 -4.81 -6.90 5.97
CA LEU A 108 -4.80 -5.65 5.21
C LEU A 108 -5.03 -5.89 3.71
N MET A 109 -4.45 -6.95 3.16
CA MET A 109 -4.71 -7.34 1.76
C MET A 109 -6.18 -7.70 1.54
N SER A 110 -6.81 -8.45 2.47
CA SER A 110 -8.24 -8.77 2.44
C SER A 110 -9.11 -7.51 2.45
N ARG A 111 -8.78 -6.53 3.32
CA ARG A 111 -9.48 -5.23 3.37
C ARG A 111 -9.43 -4.49 2.04
N ILE A 112 -8.27 -4.52 1.36
CA ILE A 112 -8.10 -3.88 0.06
C ILE A 112 -8.97 -4.58 -0.99
N ASP A 113 -8.95 -5.91 -1.03
CA ASP A 113 -9.75 -6.70 -1.97
C ASP A 113 -11.26 -6.50 -1.75
N GLU A 114 -11.73 -6.61 -0.49
CA GLU A 114 -13.11 -6.34 -0.11
C GLU A 114 -13.57 -4.95 -0.55
N SER A 115 -12.73 -3.93 -0.37
CA SER A 115 -13.09 -2.57 -0.73
C SER A 115 -13.00 -2.33 -2.25
N MET A 116 -12.15 -3.05 -2.99
CA MET A 116 -12.16 -3.04 -4.45
C MET A 116 -13.42 -3.74 -4.99
N ASN A 117 -13.77 -4.91 -4.45
CA ASN A 117 -14.98 -5.64 -4.79
C ASN A 117 -16.24 -4.82 -4.47
N ALA A 118 -16.26 -4.10 -3.36
CA ALA A 118 -17.36 -3.18 -3.02
C ALA A 118 -17.51 -2.03 -4.04
N ILE A 119 -16.41 -1.55 -4.63
CA ILE A 119 -16.46 -0.52 -5.70
C ILE A 119 -16.96 -1.11 -7.02
N TRP A 120 -16.45 -2.29 -7.40
CA TRP A 120 -16.83 -2.95 -8.64
C TRP A 120 -18.15 -3.74 -8.56
N ASN A 121 -18.70 -3.87 -7.36
CA ASN A 121 -19.95 -4.57 -7.07
C ASN A 121 -19.91 -6.03 -7.56
N VAL A 122 -18.76 -6.70 -7.35
CA VAL A 122 -18.47 -8.10 -7.69
C VAL A 122 -18.54 -8.96 -6.44
#